data_AF-A0A7S3CEV5-F1
#
_entry.id   AF-A0A7S3CEV5-F1
#
_cell.length_a   1.000
_cell.length_b   1.000
_cell.length_c   1.000
_cell.angle_alpha   90.00
_cell.angle_beta   90.00
_cell.angle_gamma   90.00
#
_symmetry.space_group_name_H-M   'P 1'
#
loop_
_entity.id
_entity.type
_entity.pdbx_description
1 polymer ?
#
loop_
_entity_poly.entity_id
_entity_poly.type
_entity_poly.pdbx_seq_one_letter_code
_entity_poly.pdbx_strand_id
1 'polypeptide(L)'
;TAVGCSGCGTYIATGDRDGKVRVTCLGQTERGGREIQSYCLGHRTYVSGLRFLFAGRELRLATCSGDGQLRLFDPRDGRQVGESVGLETGALVSMTALEGHGG
;
A
#
# COMPACT_ATOMS: atom_id res chain seq x y z
N THR A 1 -11.84 -2.44 2.95
CA THR A 1 -11.56 -2.81 1.54
C THR A 1 -11.16 -1.55 0.82
N ALA A 2 -9.96 -1.54 0.25
CA ALA A 2 -9.36 -0.36 -0.38
C ALA A 2 -8.65 -0.75 -1.69
N VAL A 3 -8.48 0.21 -2.59
CA VAL A 3 -7.74 0.04 -3.85
C VAL A 3 -6.94 1.31 -4.17
N GLY A 4 -5.78 1.15 -4.79
CA GLY A 4 -4.98 2.27 -5.29
C GLY A 4 -4.11 1.85 -6.47
N CYS A 5 -3.67 2.82 -7.27
CA CYS A 5 -2.75 2.62 -8.38
C CYS A 5 -1.50 3.50 -8.22
N SER A 6 -0.36 3.01 -8.69
CA SER A 6 0.86 3.82 -8.81
C SER A 6 0.68 4.87 -9.90
N GLY A 7 1.28 6.06 -9.75
CA GLY A 7 1.20 7.13 -10.76
C GLY A 7 1.67 6.74 -12.16
N CYS A 8 2.58 5.76 -12.27
CA CYS A 8 3.05 5.22 -13.56
C CYS A 8 2.15 4.11 -14.15
N GLY A 9 1.05 3.74 -13.48
CA GLY A 9 0.13 2.69 -13.93
C GLY A 9 0.67 1.24 -13.88
N THR A 10 1.90 1.03 -13.39
CA THR A 10 2.53 -0.30 -13.36
C THR A 10 1.98 -1.18 -12.24
N TYR A 11 1.61 -0.61 -11.09
CA TYR A 11 1.13 -1.36 -9.93
C TYR A 11 -0.29 -0.98 -9.53
N ILE A 12 -1.06 -1.99 -9.14
CA ILE A 12 -2.32 -1.85 -8.41
C ILE A 12 -2.15 -2.51 -7.04
N ALA A 13 -2.61 -1.84 -5.99
CA ALA A 13 -2.73 -2.42 -4.65
C ALA A 13 -4.20 -2.61 -4.29
N THR A 14 -4.53 -3.73 -3.67
CA THR A 14 -5.87 -4.05 -3.16
C THR A 14 -5.75 -4.52 -1.72
N GLY A 15 -6.62 -4.01 -0.84
CA GLY A 15 -6.66 -4.36 0.59
C GLY A 15 -8.00 -4.96 0.99
N ASP A 16 -7.98 -6.01 1.80
CA ASP A 16 -9.17 -6.77 2.20
C ASP A 16 -9.63 -6.50 3.65
N ARG A 17 -10.58 -7.31 4.14
CA ARG A 17 -11.09 -7.22 5.53
C ARG A 17 -10.25 -7.97 6.55
N ASP A 18 -9.32 -8.81 6.09
CA ASP A 18 -8.45 -9.63 6.92
C ASP A 18 -7.06 -8.98 7.11
N GLY A 19 -6.89 -7.74 6.63
CA GLY A 19 -5.64 -6.99 6.78
C GLY A 19 -4.59 -7.32 5.73
N LYS A 20 -4.93 -8.08 4.68
CA LYS A 20 -3.99 -8.39 3.61
C LYS A 20 -4.05 -7.33 2.55
N VAL A 21 -2.86 -6.90 2.12
CA VAL A 21 -2.69 -6.07 0.94
C VAL A 21 -1.98 -6.88 -0.12
N ARG A 22 -2.60 -6.97 -1.29
CA ARG A 22 -2.02 -7.60 -2.49
C ARG A 22 -1.59 -6.52 -3.46
N VAL A 23 -0.36 -6.61 -3.94
CA VAL A 23 0.16 -5.78 -5.03
C VAL A 23 0.20 -6.61 -6.31
N THR A 24 -0.37 -6.07 -7.37
CA THR A 24 -0.41 -6.66 -8.71
C THR A 24 0.39 -5.80 -9.65
N CYS A 25 1.32 -6.40 -10.39
CA CYS A 25 2.01 -5.75 -11.49
C CYS A 25 1.15 -5.88 -12.78
N LEU A 26 0.88 -4.76 -13.43
CA LEU A 26 0.20 -4.68 -14.72
C LEU A 26 1.17 -4.54 -15.91
N GLY A 27 2.43 -4.20 -15.64
CA GLY A 27 3.44 -3.93 -16.67
C GLY A 27 4.43 -5.09 -16.81
N GLN A 28 4.63 -5.53 -18.07
CA GLN A 28 5.67 -6.44 -18.52
C GLN A 28 5.55 -7.89 -18.04
N THR A 29 4.58 -8.60 -18.61
CA THR A 29 4.81 -9.99 -18.96
C THR A 29 4.65 -10.10 -20.47
N GLU A 30 5.52 -10.85 -21.15
CA GLU A 30 5.40 -11.12 -22.60
C GLU A 30 4.06 -11.83 -22.96
N ARG A 31 3.28 -12.21 -21.95
CA ARG A 31 1.99 -12.91 -22.04
C ARG A 31 0.79 -12.04 -21.66
N GLY A 32 0.96 -10.75 -21.37
CA GLY A 32 -0.14 -9.86 -20.97
C GLY A 32 -0.83 -10.26 -19.64
N GLY A 33 -0.19 -11.10 -18.84
CA GLY A 33 -0.66 -11.57 -17.55
C GLY A 33 -0.46 -10.54 -16.44
N ARG A 34 -1.50 -10.34 -15.63
CA ARG A 34 -1.45 -9.60 -14.37
C ARG A 34 -0.89 -10.54 -13.31
N GLU A 35 0.34 -10.30 -12.88
CA GLU A 35 0.98 -11.15 -11.87
C GLU A 35 0.91 -10.52 -10.48
N ILE A 36 0.76 -11.37 -9.46
CA ILE A 36 0.87 -10.95 -8.07
C ILE A 36 2.34 -10.64 -7.83
N GLN A 37 2.64 -9.36 -7.64
CA GLN A 37 4.01 -8.91 -7.36
C GLN A 37 4.41 -9.27 -5.93
N SER A 38 3.56 -8.95 -4.96
CA SER A 38 3.86 -9.14 -3.54
C SER A 38 2.62 -9.09 -2.66
N TYR A 39 2.80 -9.49 -1.40
CA TYR A 39 1.83 -9.29 -0.33
C TYR A 39 2.46 -8.41 0.76
N CYS A 40 1.78 -7.34 1.12
CA CYS A 40 2.14 -6.50 2.26
C CYS A 40 1.31 -6.94 3.47
N LEU A 41 1.96 -7.58 4.43
CA LEU A 41 1.32 -8.24 5.57
C LEU A 41 1.68 -7.55 6.89
N GLY A 42 0.82 -7.71 7.90
CA GLY A 42 1.07 -7.25 9.26
C GLY A 42 -0.10 -6.50 9.89
N HIS A 43 -1.05 -6.03 9.09
CA HIS A 43 -2.30 -5.50 9.66
C HIS A 43 -3.10 -6.60 10.34
N ARG A 44 -3.71 -6.26 11.48
CA ARG A 44 -4.47 -7.19 12.31
C ARG A 44 -5.97 -7.18 11.98
N THR A 45 -6.42 -6.18 11.23
CA THR A 45 -7.83 -6.02 10.83
C THR A 45 -7.92 -5.39 9.42
N TYR A 46 -9.14 -5.10 8.96
CA TYR A 46 -9.43 -4.56 7.64
C TYR A 46 -8.53 -3.38 7.22
N VAL A 47 -8.13 -3.39 5.96
CA VAL A 47 -7.41 -2.27 5.33
C VAL A 47 -8.45 -1.24 4.89
N SER A 48 -8.30 -0.01 5.38
CA SER A 48 -9.22 1.11 5.16
C SER A 48 -8.69 2.12 4.15
N GLY A 49 -7.38 2.21 3.96
CA GLY A 49 -6.76 3.12 2.98
C GLY A 49 -5.47 2.57 2.39
N LEU A 50 -5.21 2.94 1.13
CA LEU A 50 -4.02 2.59 0.37
C LEU A 50 -3.55 3.81 -0.45
N ARG A 51 -2.26 4.11 -0.42
CA ARG A 51 -1.69 5.19 -1.23
C ARG A 51 -0.27 4.84 -1.68
N PHE A 52 -0.03 4.90 -2.99
CA PHE A 52 1.33 4.90 -3.52
C PHE A 52 1.96 6.28 -3.32
N LEU A 53 3.21 6.29 -2.89
CA LEU A 53 4.00 7.49 -2.60
C LEU A 53 5.35 7.38 -3.30
N PHE A 54 5.89 8.53 -3.72
CA PHE A 54 7.27 8.64 -4.21
C PHE A 54 8.11 9.42 -3.20
N ALA A 55 9.10 8.75 -2.62
CA ALA A 55 10.16 9.39 -1.84
C ALA A 55 11.38 9.54 -2.74
N GLY A 56 11.40 10.61 -3.54
CA GLY A 56 12.39 10.76 -4.61
C GLY A 56 12.20 9.70 -5.69
N ARG A 57 13.18 8.80 -5.86
CA ARG A 57 13.12 7.69 -6.83
C ARG A 57 12.50 6.40 -6.27
N GLU A 58 12.17 6.38 -4.99
CA GLU A 58 11.68 5.19 -4.31
C GLU A 58 10.16 5.16 -4.27
N LEU A 59 9.57 4.07 -4.80
CA LEU A 59 8.15 3.80 -4.68
C LEU A 59 7.86 3.15 -3.31
N ARG A 60 6.89 3.71 -2.61
CA ARG A 60 6.38 3.20 -1.33
C ARG A 60 4.87 3.01 -1.40
N LEU A 61 4.35 2.06 -0.63
CA LEU A 61 2.93 1.85 -0.43
C LEU A 61 2.58 2.14 1.03
N ALA A 62 1.88 3.24 1.27
CA ALA A 62 1.28 3.55 2.56
C ALA A 62 -0.09 2.85 2.68
N THR A 63 -0.33 2.28 3.85
CA THR A 63 -1.52 1.49 4.14
C THR A 63 -2.01 1.85 5.54
N CYS A 64 -3.32 1.98 5.74
CA CYS A 64 -3.92 2.13 7.06
C CYS A 64 -5.05 1.12 7.29
N SER A 65 -5.27 0.79 8.56
CA SER A 65 -6.18 -0.27 8.95
C SER A 65 -7.00 0.10 10.18
N GLY A 66 -8.11 -0.62 10.36
CA GLY A 66 -8.88 -0.61 11.59
C GLY A 66 -8.12 -1.10 12.83
N ASP A 67 -6.90 -1.65 12.66
CA ASP A 67 -6.01 -1.98 13.77
C ASP A 67 -5.34 -0.75 14.41
N GLY A 68 -5.67 0.46 13.91
CA GLY A 68 -5.14 1.73 14.40
C GLY A 68 -3.76 2.07 13.85
N GLN A 69 -3.18 1.22 12.99
CA GLN A 69 -1.82 1.37 12.50
C GLN A 69 -1.78 1.80 11.04
N LEU A 70 -0.79 2.64 10.73
CA LEU A 70 -0.30 2.96 9.41
C LEU A 70 1.00 2.21 9.20
N ARG A 71 1.12 1.52 8.06
CA ARG A 71 2.34 0.81 7.66
C ARG A 71 2.79 1.25 6.28
N LEU A 72 4.11 1.37 6.12
CA LEU A 72 4.77 1.63 4.85
C LEU A 72 5.41 0.35 4.34
N PHE A 73 5.25 0.06 3.05
CA PHE A 73 5.82 -1.13 2.42
C PHE A 73 6.59 -0.77 1.16
N ASP A 74 7.57 -1.60 0.82
CA ASP A 74 8.08 -1.67 -0.55
C ASP A 74 7.13 -2.56 -1.38
N PRO A 75 6.43 -2.02 -2.40
CA PRO A 75 5.45 -2.79 -3.16
C PRO A 75 6.09 -3.88 -4.02
N ARG A 76 7.41 -3.86 -4.24
CA ARG A 76 8.11 -4.82 -5.11
C ARG A 76 8.31 -6.16 -4.43
N ASP A 77 8.61 -6.16 -3.13
CA ASP A 77 8.88 -7.37 -2.35
C ASP A 77 7.92 -7.57 -1.16
N GLY A 78 7.05 -6.59 -0.89
CA GLY A 78 6.04 -6.66 0.16
C GLY A 78 6.59 -6.41 1.57
N ARG A 79 7.86 -6.04 1.71
CA ARG A 79 8.49 -5.84 3.01
C ARG A 79 8.08 -4.51 3.62
N GLN A 80 7.81 -4.52 4.93
CA GLN A 80 7.55 -3.30 5.67
C GLN A 80 8.84 -2.47 5.76
N VAL A 81 8.73 -1.17 5.50
CA VAL A 81 9.80 -0.19 5.60
C VAL A 81 9.53 0.69 6.81
N GLY A 82 10.41 0.61 7.81
CA GLY A 82 10.28 1.37 9.06
C GLY A 82 9.21 0.83 10.02
N GLU A 83 9.03 1.54 11.12
CA GLU A 83 8.05 1.20 12.14
C GLU A 83 6.63 1.61 11.73
N SER A 84 5.63 0.90 12.26
CA SER A 84 4.24 1.32 12.11
C SER A 84 3.98 2.54 12.97
N VAL A 85 3.21 3.49 12.43
CA VAL A 85 2.80 4.69 13.15
C VAL A 85 1.30 4.62 13.34
N GLY A 86 0.80 4.83 14.55
CA GLY A 86 -0.62 4.61 14.78
C GLY A 86 -1.09 5.07 16.15
N LEU A 87 -2.38 4.85 16.37
CA LEU A 87 -3.05 5.12 17.63
C LEU A 87 -2.81 3.95 18.59
N GLU A 88 -2.75 4.24 19.89
CA GLU A 88 -2.78 3.19 20.93
C GLU A 88 -4.15 2.51 21.00
N THR A 89 -5.22 3.27 20.75
CA THR A 89 -6.60 2.78 20.68
C THR A 89 -7.37 3.50 19.57
N GLY A 90 -8.21 2.76 18.84
CA GLY A 90 -9.07 3.30 17.78
C GLY A 90 -8.70 2.79 16.39
N ALA A 91 -9.54 3.12 15.41
CA ALA A 91 -9.42 2.63 14.04
C ALA A 91 -9.06 3.78 13.09
N LEU A 92 -8.09 3.56 12.19
CA LEU A 92 -7.90 4.46 11.06
C LEU A 92 -8.95 4.12 10.00
N VAL A 93 -9.78 5.11 9.65
CA VAL A 93 -10.93 4.90 8.76
C VAL A 93 -10.69 5.36 7.33
N SER A 94 -9.71 6.24 7.11
CA SER A 94 -9.34 6.74 5.80
C SER A 94 -7.92 7.33 5.84
N MET A 95 -7.31 7.46 4.66
CA MET A 95 -6.02 8.12 4.46
C MET A 95 -6.10 8.99 3.22
N THR A 96 -5.54 10.18 3.31
CA THR A 96 -5.16 10.99 2.15
C THR A 96 -3.68 11.31 2.26
N ALA A 97 -3.01 11.44 1.12
CA ALA A 97 -1.66 11.97 1.06
C ALA A 97 -1.65 13.12 0.07
N LEU A 98 -0.97 14.20 0.44
CA LEU A 98 -0.65 15.30 -0.45
C LEU A 98 0.70 14.98 -1.07
N GLU A 99 0.78 14.97 -2.40
CA GLU A 99 2.07 14.95 -3.06
C GLU A 99 2.66 16.36 -2.96
N GLY A 100 3.78 16.49 -2.26
CA GLY A 100 4.53 17.73 -2.26
C GLY A 100 5.14 17.93 -3.64
N HIS A 101 4.72 18.95 -4.38
CA HIS A 101 5.49 19.45 -5.51
C HIS A 101 6.82 19.99 -4.97
N GLY A 102 7.89 19.22 -5.12
CA GLY A 102 9.24 19.73 -4.91
C GLY A 102 9.50 20.85 -5.91
N GLY A 103 9.80 22.04 -5.39
CA GLY A 103 10.39 23.14 -6.16
C GLY A 103 11.88 22.95 -6.37
#